data_AF-A0A2N2PC68-F1
#
_entry.id   AF-A0A2N2PC68-F1
#
_cell.length_a   1.000
_cell.length_b   1.000
_cell.length_c   1.000
_cell.angle_alpha   90.00
_cell.angle_beta   90.00
_cell.angle_gamma   90.00
#
_symmetry.space_group_name_H-M   'P 1'
#
loop_
_entity.id
_entity.type
_entity.pdbx_description
1 polymer ?
#
loop_
_entity_poly.entity_id
_entity_poly.type
_entity_poly.pdbx_seq_one_letter_code
_entity_poly.pdbx_strand_id
1 'polypeptide(L)'
;MTHDPADPRRYNCHVISNTHWDREWRYPFQSYRMDLVVMMDSLLEVLETRPDYRSFFLDSQTVLLDDYLEIRPENEPRIAALVKEDRLQIGPWYTLPDMWGCPGEALVRNLLMGHRGAARFGRVTKVGYTPFSNGQISQVPQLYQGFGMDSIMFYRGIGKHVAKSEFIWEGPDGSRVFGFRFGDYARYNYYGSRCPSRRTASTAP
;
A
#
# COMPACT_ATOMS: atom_id res chain seq x y z
N MET A 1 1.16 7.48 -26.61
CA MET A 1 1.80 8.77 -26.24
C MET A 1 3.27 8.62 -26.53
N THR A 2 3.77 9.35 -27.53
CA THR A 2 5.14 9.29 -28.03
C THR A 2 6.09 9.96 -27.04
N HIS A 3 7.18 9.27 -26.70
CA HIS A 3 8.29 9.86 -25.95
C HIS A 3 8.95 10.90 -26.87
N ASP A 4 9.02 12.16 -26.46
CA ASP A 4 9.88 13.14 -27.12
C ASP A 4 11.31 12.88 -26.63
N PRO A 5 12.23 12.39 -27.49
CA PRO A 5 13.61 12.12 -27.09
C PRO A 5 14.41 13.40 -26.76
N ALA A 6 13.85 14.60 -26.99
CA ALA A 6 14.51 15.87 -26.73
C ALA A 6 14.19 16.50 -25.36
N ASP A 7 13.42 15.86 -24.48
CA ASP A 7 13.07 16.42 -23.17
C ASP A 7 14.24 16.32 -22.16
N PRO A 8 14.91 17.44 -21.79
CA PRO A 8 16.10 17.43 -20.94
C PRO A 8 15.80 17.19 -19.45
N ARG A 9 14.54 16.89 -19.10
CA ARG A 9 14.12 16.69 -17.70
C ARG A 9 14.63 15.36 -17.16
N ARG A 10 15.37 15.41 -16.05
CA ARG A 10 15.69 14.22 -15.24
C ARG A 10 14.42 13.75 -14.52
N TYR A 11 14.00 12.54 -14.83
CA TYR A 11 12.89 11.85 -14.17
C TYR A 11 13.40 10.95 -13.05
N ASN A 12 12.71 10.95 -11.91
CA ASN A 12 12.92 9.97 -10.86
C ASN A 12 11.94 8.83 -11.06
N CYS A 13 12.45 7.61 -11.25
CA CYS A 13 11.64 6.40 -11.33
C CYS A 13 11.62 5.71 -9.97
N HIS A 14 10.45 5.64 -9.34
CA HIS A 14 10.25 4.93 -8.09
C HIS A 14 9.66 3.55 -8.39
N VAL A 15 10.37 2.49 -8.01
CA VAL A 15 9.90 1.11 -8.12
C VAL A 15 9.50 0.64 -6.72
N ILE A 16 8.23 0.32 -6.56
CA ILE A 16 7.68 -0.20 -5.30
C ILE A 16 7.32 -1.66 -5.53
N SER A 17 8.07 -2.55 -4.90
CA SER A 17 7.78 -3.97 -4.93
C SER A 17 6.59 -4.28 -4.04
N ASN A 18 5.57 -4.92 -4.60
CA ASN A 18 4.32 -5.27 -3.95
C ASN A 18 3.74 -6.50 -4.65
N THR A 19 2.89 -7.24 -3.95
CA THR A 19 1.96 -8.19 -4.57
C THR A 19 0.56 -7.94 -4.03
N HIS A 20 -0.40 -7.71 -4.91
CA HIS A 20 -1.80 -7.71 -4.50
C HIS A 20 -2.23 -9.15 -4.21
N TRP A 21 -2.70 -9.39 -3.00
CA TRP A 21 -3.01 -10.72 -2.48
C TRP A 21 -4.46 -10.78 -1.99
N ASP A 22 -5.35 -11.23 -2.87
CA ASP A 22 -6.69 -11.63 -2.46
C ASP A 22 -6.58 -12.85 -1.54
N ARG A 23 -7.02 -12.72 -0.29
CA ARG A 23 -6.98 -13.80 0.71
C ARG A 23 -7.75 -15.05 0.24
N GLU A 24 -8.85 -14.81 -0.47
CA GLU A 24 -9.61 -15.83 -1.19
C GLU A 24 -10.35 -15.18 -2.35
N TRP A 25 -10.39 -15.86 -3.50
CA TRP A 25 -11.09 -15.37 -4.69
C TRP A 25 -11.44 -16.52 -5.64
N ARG A 26 -10.58 -16.82 -6.62
CA ARG A 26 -10.83 -17.85 -7.63
C ARG A 26 -10.66 -19.27 -7.07
N TYR A 27 -9.70 -19.44 -6.17
CA TYR A 27 -9.42 -20.70 -5.48
C TYR A 27 -9.83 -20.60 -4.00
N PRO A 28 -10.04 -21.75 -3.32
CA PRO A 28 -10.34 -21.76 -1.89
C PRO A 28 -9.21 -21.14 -1.06
N PHE A 29 -9.57 -20.55 0.08
CA PHE A 29 -8.64 -19.93 1.03
C PHE A 29 -7.37 -20.77 1.29
N GLN A 30 -7.52 -22.08 1.55
CA GLN A 30 -6.37 -22.92 1.89
C GLN A 30 -5.37 -23.07 0.73
N SER A 31 -5.81 -22.98 -0.52
CA SER A 31 -4.91 -23.01 -1.67
C SER A 31 -4.06 -21.74 -1.71
N TYR A 32 -4.71 -20.56 -1.62
CA TYR A 32 -4.00 -19.28 -1.52
C TYR A 32 -3.13 -19.19 -0.28
N ARG A 33 -3.54 -19.79 0.83
CA ARG A 33 -2.75 -19.81 2.06
C ARG A 33 -1.43 -20.57 1.89
N MET A 34 -1.42 -21.68 1.15
CA MET A 34 -0.17 -22.40 0.86
C MET A 34 0.72 -21.63 -0.11
N ASP A 35 0.14 -20.98 -1.12
CA ASP A 35 0.89 -20.09 -2.02
C ASP A 35 1.49 -18.90 -1.25
N LEU A 36 0.76 -18.37 -0.25
CA LEU A 36 1.23 -17.30 0.63
C LEU A 36 2.46 -17.75 1.42
N VAL A 37 2.47 -18.98 1.94
CA VAL A 37 3.65 -19.55 2.64
C VAL A 37 4.86 -19.60 1.74
N VAL A 38 4.71 -20.10 0.51
CA VAL A 38 5.82 -20.17 -0.46
C VAL A 38 6.32 -18.77 -0.82
N MET A 39 5.41 -17.82 -1.03
CA MET A 39 5.75 -16.43 -1.35
C MET A 39 6.50 -15.76 -0.19
N MET A 40 6.00 -15.89 1.04
CA MET A 40 6.61 -15.32 2.24
C MET A 40 7.98 -15.94 2.54
N ASP A 41 8.12 -17.28 2.45
CA ASP A 41 9.42 -17.96 2.64
C ASP A 41 10.47 -17.39 1.67
N SER A 42 10.10 -17.23 0.39
CA SER A 42 10.96 -16.65 -0.64
C SER A 42 11.25 -15.16 -0.39
N LEU A 43 10.24 -14.39 0.03
CA LEU A 43 10.37 -12.96 0.30
C LEU A 43 11.33 -12.70 1.46
N LEU A 44 11.21 -13.45 2.55
CA LEU A 44 12.09 -13.31 3.72
C LEU A 44 13.55 -13.59 3.34
N GLU A 45 13.80 -14.65 2.57
CA GLU A 45 15.14 -14.97 2.07
C GLU A 45 15.70 -13.85 1.18
N VAL A 46 14.91 -13.32 0.25
CA VAL A 46 15.33 -12.21 -0.63
C VAL A 46 15.66 -10.98 0.21
N LEU A 47 14.79 -10.59 1.16
CA LEU A 47 15.06 -9.43 1.99
C LEU A 47 16.33 -9.67 2.82
N GLU A 48 16.52 -10.80 3.49
CA GLU A 48 17.70 -11.04 4.32
C GLU A 48 19.03 -11.10 3.53
N THR A 49 19.02 -11.67 2.33
CA THR A 49 20.26 -11.93 1.57
C THR A 49 20.62 -10.85 0.56
N ARG A 50 19.65 -10.03 0.12
CA ARG A 50 19.86 -9.02 -0.92
C ARG A 50 19.72 -7.59 -0.38
N PRO A 51 20.82 -6.93 0.03
CA PRO A 51 20.78 -5.58 0.56
C PRO A 51 20.40 -4.52 -0.50
N ASP A 52 20.55 -4.83 -1.79
CA ASP A 52 20.08 -3.99 -2.91
C ASP A 52 18.55 -4.01 -3.07
N TYR A 53 17.87 -5.03 -2.53
CA TYR A 53 16.42 -5.10 -2.48
C TYR A 53 15.91 -4.26 -1.30
N ARG A 54 15.57 -3.00 -1.59
CA ARG A 54 15.28 -1.99 -0.57
C ARG A 54 14.15 -2.38 0.38
N SER A 55 12.96 -2.62 -0.16
CA SER A 55 11.77 -2.92 0.64
C SER A 55 10.69 -3.62 -0.17
N PHE A 56 9.78 -4.29 0.53
CA PHE A 56 8.58 -4.87 -0.02
C PHE A 56 7.35 -4.34 0.72
N PHE A 57 6.34 -3.89 -0.03
CA PHE A 57 5.07 -3.46 0.50
C PHE A 57 4.07 -4.62 0.48
N LEU A 58 3.64 -5.07 1.66
CA LEU A 58 2.79 -6.24 1.83
C LEU A 58 1.29 -5.86 1.75
N ASP A 59 0.93 -5.30 0.59
CA ASP A 59 -0.45 -5.09 0.14
C ASP A 59 -1.39 -4.36 1.10
N SER A 60 -0.88 -3.48 1.95
CA SER A 60 -1.69 -2.69 2.87
C SER A 60 -2.45 -3.45 3.97
N GLN A 61 -2.22 -4.76 4.13
CA GLN A 61 -2.95 -5.65 5.06
C GLN A 61 -2.03 -6.37 6.03
N THR A 62 -2.51 -6.68 7.23
CA THR A 62 -1.75 -7.46 8.22
C THR A 62 -2.24 -8.89 8.39
N VAL A 63 -3.44 -9.25 7.91
CA VAL A 63 -3.99 -10.61 8.05
C VAL A 63 -3.09 -11.69 7.46
N LEU A 64 -2.32 -11.34 6.41
CA LEU A 64 -1.36 -12.27 5.78
C LEU A 64 -0.27 -12.73 6.76
N LEU A 65 0.08 -11.90 7.75
CA LEU A 65 1.06 -12.26 8.78
C LEU A 65 0.47 -13.32 9.72
N ASP A 66 -0.79 -13.18 10.11
CA ASP A 66 -1.47 -14.17 10.96
C ASP A 66 -1.62 -15.51 10.22
N ASP A 67 -2.08 -15.46 8.96
CA ASP A 67 -2.25 -16.65 8.11
C ASP A 67 -0.94 -17.41 7.91
N TYR A 68 0.17 -16.68 7.73
CA TYR A 68 1.51 -17.22 7.57
C TYR A 68 2.07 -17.78 8.89
N LEU A 69 1.99 -17.01 9.98
CA LEU A 69 2.59 -17.38 11.27
C LEU A 69 1.83 -18.51 11.99
N GLU A 70 0.56 -18.75 11.67
CA GLU A 70 -0.13 -19.95 12.15
C GLU A 70 0.44 -21.23 11.50
N ILE A 71 1.14 -21.15 10.34
CA ILE A 71 1.85 -22.28 9.72
C ILE A 71 3.35 -22.27 10.04
N ARG A 72 3.98 -21.09 10.04
CA ARG A 72 5.43 -20.87 10.23
C ARG A 72 5.70 -19.96 11.45
N PRO A 73 5.28 -20.31 12.68
CA PRO A 73 5.43 -19.45 13.85
C PRO A 73 6.90 -19.10 14.14
N GLU A 74 7.84 -19.97 13.77
CA GLU A 74 9.28 -19.79 13.92
C GLU A 74 9.83 -18.55 13.19
N ASN A 75 9.13 -18.04 12.18
CA ASN A 75 9.57 -16.90 11.38
C ASN A 75 9.12 -15.54 11.94
N GLU A 76 8.38 -15.48 13.05
CA GLU A 76 7.98 -14.23 13.70
C GLU A 76 9.17 -13.29 14.01
N PRO A 77 10.29 -13.76 14.59
CA PRO A 77 11.45 -12.90 14.86
C PRO A 77 12.06 -12.30 13.59
N ARG A 78 12.08 -13.07 12.49
CA ARG A 78 12.60 -12.63 11.18
C ARG A 78 11.74 -11.50 10.62
N ILE A 79 10.42 -11.67 10.63
CA ILE A 79 9.45 -10.64 10.22
C ILE A 79 9.63 -9.39 11.08
N ALA A 80 9.71 -9.52 12.40
CA ALA A 80 9.87 -8.38 13.30
C ALA A 80 11.17 -7.59 13.04
N ALA A 81 12.27 -8.27 12.73
CA ALA A 81 13.52 -7.62 12.35
C ALA A 81 13.36 -6.80 11.05
N LEU A 82 12.83 -7.43 10.00
CA LEU A 82 12.65 -6.78 8.69
C LEU A 82 11.65 -5.61 8.72
N VAL A 83 10.61 -5.68 9.55
CA VAL A 83 9.65 -4.59 9.77
C VAL A 83 10.31 -3.41 10.50
N LYS A 84 11.14 -3.69 11.52
CA LYS A 84 11.88 -2.63 12.25
C LYS A 84 12.89 -1.92 11.34
N GLU A 85 13.47 -2.63 10.40
CA GLU A 85 14.40 -2.10 9.39
C GLU A 85 13.68 -1.40 8.21
N ASP A 86 12.34 -1.33 8.21
CA ASP A 86 11.52 -0.78 7.11
C ASP A 86 11.68 -1.52 5.77
N ARG A 87 12.21 -2.75 5.81
CA ARG A 87 12.40 -3.60 4.63
C ARG A 87 11.16 -4.41 4.28
N LEU A 88 10.32 -4.71 5.28
CA LEU A 88 8.99 -5.26 5.08
C LEU A 88 7.95 -4.26 5.61
N GLN A 89 7.21 -3.64 4.71
CA GLN A 89 6.21 -2.62 5.03
C GLN A 89 4.83 -3.26 5.15
N ILE A 90 4.22 -3.16 6.34
CA ILE A 90 2.96 -3.85 6.69
C ILE A 90 1.87 -2.88 7.15
N GLY A 91 0.61 -3.31 7.03
CA GLY A 91 -0.57 -2.49 7.36
C GLY A 91 -0.81 -1.37 6.35
N PRO A 92 -1.73 -0.43 6.63
CA PRO A 92 -2.38 -0.18 7.92
C PRO A 92 -3.70 -0.92 8.17
N TRP A 93 -4.27 -1.58 7.17
CA TRP A 93 -5.51 -2.33 7.34
C TRP A 93 -5.26 -3.72 7.91
N TYR A 94 -6.26 -4.34 8.52
CA TYR A 94 -6.19 -5.75 8.89
C TYR A 94 -6.45 -6.63 7.66
N THR A 95 -7.60 -6.44 7.00
CA THR A 95 -7.93 -7.01 5.68
C THR A 95 -8.18 -5.90 4.67
N LEU A 96 -8.44 -6.25 3.41
CA LEU A 96 -8.73 -5.31 2.32
C LEU A 96 -10.26 -5.16 2.12
N PRO A 97 -10.92 -4.12 2.67
CA PRO A 97 -12.38 -4.04 2.65
C PRO A 97 -12.90 -3.41 1.35
N ASP A 98 -14.04 -3.89 0.82
CA ASP A 98 -14.79 -3.06 -0.12
C ASP A 98 -15.50 -1.94 0.65
N MET A 99 -15.01 -0.71 0.50
CA MET A 99 -15.42 0.41 1.34
C MET A 99 -16.89 0.79 1.19
N TRP A 100 -17.51 0.46 0.05
CA TRP A 100 -18.94 0.69 -0.18
C TRP A 100 -19.82 -0.35 0.53
N GLY A 101 -19.37 -1.61 0.59
CA GLY A 101 -20.14 -2.71 1.16
C GLY A 101 -19.99 -2.84 2.67
N CYS A 102 -18.92 -2.31 3.25
CA CYS A 102 -18.66 -2.40 4.69
C CYS A 102 -19.32 -1.25 5.47
N PRO A 103 -19.97 -1.52 6.63
CA PRO A 103 -20.42 -0.47 7.54
C PRO A 103 -19.26 0.41 8.03
N GLY A 104 -19.54 1.68 8.34
CA GLY A 104 -18.51 2.64 8.76
C GLY A 104 -17.70 2.18 9.97
N GLU A 105 -18.35 1.65 11.01
CA GLU A 105 -17.64 1.11 12.18
C GLU A 105 -16.74 -0.08 11.80
N ALA A 106 -17.14 -0.93 10.85
CA ALA A 106 -16.30 -2.04 10.39
C ALA A 106 -15.00 -1.55 9.74
N LEU A 107 -15.04 -0.44 8.99
CA LEU A 107 -13.83 0.18 8.42
C LEU A 107 -12.91 0.74 9.51
N VAL A 108 -13.47 1.43 10.51
CA VAL A 108 -12.71 1.94 11.67
C VAL A 108 -12.05 0.78 12.42
N ARG A 109 -12.80 -0.31 12.69
CA ARG A 109 -12.27 -1.50 13.36
C ARG A 109 -11.19 -2.20 12.53
N ASN A 110 -11.36 -2.26 11.23
CA ASN A 110 -10.37 -2.86 10.34
C ASN A 110 -9.02 -2.12 10.39
N LEU A 111 -9.03 -0.78 10.37
CA LEU A 111 -7.82 0.02 10.59
C LEU A 111 -7.26 -0.17 12.00
N LEU A 112 -8.11 -0.16 13.03
CA LEU A 112 -7.68 -0.35 14.41
C LEU A 112 -6.97 -1.71 14.61
N MET A 113 -7.54 -2.78 14.06
CA MET A 113 -6.95 -4.11 14.11
C MET A 113 -5.64 -4.18 13.31
N GLY A 114 -5.59 -3.57 12.12
CA GLY A 114 -4.38 -3.56 11.30
C GLY A 114 -3.22 -2.82 11.97
N HIS A 115 -3.52 -1.68 12.61
CA HIS A 115 -2.54 -0.95 13.41
C HIS A 115 -2.03 -1.75 14.60
N ARG A 116 -2.91 -2.46 15.32
CA ARG A 116 -2.51 -3.31 16.44
C ARG A 116 -1.67 -4.49 15.97
N GLY A 117 -2.07 -5.15 14.89
CA GLY A 117 -1.35 -6.27 14.28
C GLY A 117 0.05 -5.86 13.83
N ALA A 118 0.17 -4.75 13.11
CA ALA A 118 1.47 -4.24 12.66
C ALA A 118 2.37 -3.76 13.81
N ALA A 119 1.79 -3.12 14.84
CA ALA A 119 2.55 -2.62 15.99
C ALA A 119 3.26 -3.72 16.80
N ARG A 120 2.78 -4.98 16.74
CA ARG A 120 3.47 -6.15 17.34
C ARG A 120 4.85 -6.40 16.71
N PHE A 121 5.01 -6.11 15.42
CA PHE A 121 6.26 -6.35 14.69
C PHE A 121 7.15 -5.10 14.66
N GLY A 122 6.55 -3.90 14.63
CA GLY A 122 7.28 -2.65 14.62
C GLY A 122 6.46 -1.50 14.06
N ARG A 123 6.99 -0.82 13.04
CA ARG A 123 6.35 0.35 12.44
C ARG A 123 5.12 -0.06 11.62
N VAL A 124 4.02 0.68 11.80
CA VAL A 124 2.84 0.59 10.92
C VAL A 124 3.06 1.50 9.72
N THR A 125 2.84 0.98 8.50
CA THR A 125 2.90 1.80 7.29
C THR A 125 1.67 2.72 7.22
N LYS A 126 1.90 4.03 7.14
CA LYS A 126 0.85 5.07 7.22
C LYS A 126 0.36 5.55 5.84
N VAL A 127 0.35 4.66 4.86
CA VAL A 127 -0.15 4.94 3.50
C VAL A 127 -1.36 4.05 3.26
N GLY A 128 -2.49 4.63 2.87
CA GLY A 128 -3.62 3.83 2.45
C GLY A 128 -3.41 3.38 1.01
N TYR A 129 -3.19 2.10 0.78
CA TYR A 129 -3.07 1.54 -0.56
C TYR A 129 -4.30 0.69 -0.83
N THR A 130 -5.18 1.15 -1.73
CA THR A 130 -6.53 0.60 -1.91
C THR A 130 -6.82 0.19 -3.36
N PRO A 131 -6.06 -0.76 -3.93
CA PRO A 131 -6.36 -1.29 -5.25
C PRO A 131 -7.62 -2.19 -5.26
N PHE A 132 -8.01 -2.70 -4.08
CA PHE A 132 -9.06 -3.68 -3.85
C PHE A 132 -10.49 -3.12 -3.90
N SER A 133 -10.70 -1.90 -3.41
CA SER A 133 -12.06 -1.39 -3.22
C SER A 133 -12.69 -0.94 -4.54
N ASN A 134 -13.99 -1.17 -4.72
CA ASN A 134 -14.75 -0.83 -5.94
C ASN A 134 -15.09 0.67 -6.07
N GLY A 135 -14.27 1.51 -5.46
CA GLY A 135 -14.52 2.91 -5.19
C GLY A 135 -14.21 3.21 -3.73
N GLN A 136 -14.05 4.48 -3.40
CA GLN A 136 -13.65 4.92 -2.08
C GLN A 136 -14.78 5.75 -1.46
N ILE A 137 -15.03 5.63 -0.16
CA ILE A 137 -16.02 6.47 0.52
C ILE A 137 -15.55 7.92 0.61
N SER A 138 -16.48 8.88 0.61
CA SER A 138 -16.15 10.30 0.68
C SER A 138 -15.40 10.70 1.98
N GLN A 139 -15.59 9.94 3.06
CA GLN A 139 -14.98 10.18 4.38
C GLN A 139 -13.57 9.58 4.53
N VAL A 140 -12.95 9.04 3.48
CA VAL A 140 -11.55 8.56 3.54
C VAL A 140 -10.61 9.61 4.15
N PRO A 141 -10.64 10.91 3.77
CA PRO A 141 -9.75 11.91 4.34
C PRO A 141 -9.91 12.03 5.87
N GLN A 142 -11.15 12.10 6.36
CA GLN A 142 -11.47 12.15 7.78
C GLN A 142 -10.99 10.89 8.51
N LEU A 143 -11.31 9.72 7.96
CA LEU A 143 -10.94 8.43 8.53
C LEU A 143 -9.42 8.31 8.66
N TYR A 144 -8.68 8.64 7.61
CA TYR A 144 -7.22 8.48 7.58
C TYR A 144 -6.52 9.42 8.54
N GLN A 145 -6.95 10.67 8.64
CA GLN A 145 -6.41 11.59 9.64
C GLN A 145 -6.61 11.07 11.07
N GLY A 146 -7.75 10.44 11.36
CA GLY A 146 -8.02 9.79 12.65
C GLY A 146 -7.02 8.68 13.02
N PHE A 147 -6.35 8.08 12.04
CA PHE A 147 -5.30 7.08 12.22
C PHE A 147 -3.88 7.62 11.97
N GLY A 148 -3.72 8.95 11.85
CA GLY A 148 -2.42 9.58 11.56
C GLY A 148 -1.88 9.22 10.18
N MET A 149 -2.76 9.03 9.21
CA MET A 149 -2.45 8.79 7.81
C MET A 149 -2.82 10.03 7.00
N ASP A 150 -1.98 10.39 6.03
CA ASP A 150 -2.09 11.62 5.26
C ASP A 150 -2.19 11.39 3.76
N SER A 151 -2.17 10.13 3.32
CA SER A 151 -2.06 9.76 1.92
C SER A 151 -2.87 8.52 1.57
N ILE A 152 -3.43 8.54 0.36
CA ILE A 152 -4.11 7.40 -0.25
C ILE A 152 -3.63 7.19 -1.68
N MET A 153 -3.37 5.94 -2.03
CA MET A 153 -3.12 5.45 -3.37
C MET A 153 -4.22 4.48 -3.76
N PHE A 154 -4.93 4.73 -4.86
CA PHE A 154 -6.10 3.91 -5.21
C PHE A 154 -6.25 3.70 -6.71
N TYR A 155 -6.91 2.58 -7.05
CA TYR A 155 -7.06 2.13 -8.44
C TYR A 155 -8.37 2.58 -9.10
N ARG A 156 -9.50 2.51 -8.37
CA ARG A 156 -10.85 2.73 -8.91
C ARG A 156 -11.51 4.01 -8.38
N GLY A 157 -12.26 4.70 -9.24
CA GLY A 157 -13.13 5.82 -8.86
C GLY A 157 -12.84 7.10 -9.65
N ILE A 158 -11.58 7.54 -9.71
CA ILE A 158 -11.19 8.80 -10.36
C ILE A 158 -10.37 8.50 -11.61
N GLY A 159 -10.95 8.79 -12.78
CA GLY A 159 -10.29 8.65 -14.07
C GLY A 159 -9.39 9.85 -14.40
N LYS A 160 -8.52 9.66 -15.40
CA LYS A 160 -7.58 10.70 -15.85
C LYS A 160 -8.21 11.98 -16.40
N HIS A 161 -9.46 11.90 -16.84
CA HIS A 161 -10.24 13.03 -17.32
C HIS A 161 -10.82 13.88 -16.17
N VAL A 162 -10.84 13.33 -14.94
CA VAL A 162 -11.36 14.01 -13.75
C VAL A 162 -10.23 14.74 -13.01
N ALA A 163 -9.10 14.07 -12.80
CA ALA A 163 -7.98 14.63 -12.05
C ALA A 163 -6.61 14.19 -12.60
N LYS A 164 -5.57 14.95 -12.25
CA LYS A 164 -4.18 14.51 -12.39
C LYS A 164 -3.94 13.26 -11.51
N SER A 165 -2.81 12.58 -11.71
CA SER A 165 -2.47 11.42 -10.86
C SER A 165 -2.36 11.80 -9.39
N GLU A 166 -1.89 13.02 -9.11
CA GLU A 166 -1.67 13.56 -7.77
C GLU A 166 -2.62 14.74 -7.56
N PHE A 167 -3.32 14.75 -6.44
CA PHE A 167 -4.24 15.82 -6.07
C PHE A 167 -4.48 15.83 -4.56
N ILE A 168 -5.06 16.91 -4.05
CA ILE A 168 -5.54 16.95 -2.66
C ILE A 168 -6.98 16.48 -2.67
N TRP A 169 -7.27 15.45 -1.88
CA TRP A 169 -8.63 14.98 -1.68
C TRP A 169 -9.18 15.58 -0.38
N GLU A 170 -10.20 16.43 -0.52
CA GLU A 170 -10.97 16.98 0.59
C GLU A 170 -12.24 16.16 0.84
N GLY A 171 -12.47 15.80 2.11
CA GLY A 171 -13.68 15.12 2.57
C GLY A 171 -14.81 16.09 2.88
N PRO A 172 -16.05 15.61 3.07
CA PRO A 172 -17.21 16.45 3.38
C PRO A 172 -17.06 17.31 4.65
N ASP A 173 -16.20 16.91 5.58
CA ASP A 173 -15.91 17.62 6.83
C ASP A 173 -14.76 18.64 6.70
N GLY A 174 -14.17 18.78 5.51
CA GLY A 174 -13.00 19.61 5.25
C GLY A 174 -11.65 18.95 5.54
N SER A 175 -11.63 17.70 6.02
CA SER A 175 -10.39 16.92 6.18
C SER A 175 -9.72 16.71 4.83
N ARG A 176 -8.39 16.72 4.78
CA ARG A 176 -7.61 16.64 3.53
C ARG A 176 -6.51 15.60 3.61
N VAL A 177 -6.34 14.84 2.53
CA VAL A 177 -5.23 13.90 2.33
C VAL A 177 -4.65 14.03 0.93
N PHE A 178 -3.40 13.61 0.76
CA PHE A 178 -2.77 13.47 -0.54
C PHE A 178 -3.35 12.26 -1.28
N GLY A 179 -4.07 12.51 -2.37
CA GLY A 179 -4.64 11.50 -3.23
C GLY A 179 -3.71 11.19 -4.41
N PHE A 180 -3.43 9.91 -4.60
CA PHE A 180 -2.75 9.38 -5.76
C PHE A 180 -3.66 8.37 -6.47
N ARG A 181 -4.26 8.77 -7.59
CA ARG A 181 -4.89 7.78 -8.47
C ARG A 181 -3.79 7.10 -9.29
N PHE A 182 -3.93 5.80 -9.51
CA PHE A 182 -2.99 5.15 -10.41
C PHE A 182 -3.05 5.74 -11.82
N GLY A 183 -1.89 5.71 -12.49
CA GLY A 183 -1.71 6.28 -13.82
C GLY A 183 -2.43 5.49 -14.92
N ASP A 184 -2.20 5.92 -16.16
CA ASP A 184 -2.77 5.26 -17.33
C ASP A 184 -2.21 3.83 -17.44
N TYR A 185 -3.07 2.86 -17.75
CA TYR A 185 -2.75 1.42 -17.85
C TYR A 185 -2.36 0.72 -16.54
N ALA A 186 -2.69 1.31 -15.40
CA ALA A 186 -2.46 0.66 -14.11
C ALA A 186 -3.20 -0.68 -14.00
N ARG A 187 -2.52 -1.66 -13.41
CA ARG A 187 -3.07 -2.92 -12.90
C ARG A 187 -2.62 -3.05 -11.45
N TYR A 188 -3.30 -3.90 -10.68
CA TYR A 188 -3.04 -4.14 -9.25
C TYR A 188 -1.56 -4.25 -8.85
N ASN A 189 -0.75 -4.89 -9.70
CA ASN A 189 0.67 -5.17 -9.43
C ASN A 189 1.66 -4.32 -10.23
N TYR A 190 1.17 -3.46 -11.13
CA TYR A 190 2.03 -2.59 -11.93
C TYR A 190 1.32 -1.31 -12.32
N TYR A 191 1.85 -0.19 -11.85
CA TYR A 191 1.35 1.14 -12.19
C TYR A 191 2.52 2.10 -12.31
N GLY A 192 2.44 2.98 -13.32
CA GLY A 192 3.43 4.02 -13.55
C GLY A 192 2.74 5.38 -13.58
N SER A 193 3.36 6.37 -12.95
CA SER A 193 2.96 7.77 -13.13
C SER A 193 4.22 8.60 -13.35
N ARG A 194 4.11 9.64 -14.19
CA ARG A 194 5.19 10.60 -14.35
C ARG A 194 4.95 11.74 -13.36
N CYS A 195 5.77 11.80 -12.32
CA CYS A 195 5.90 12.98 -11.49
C CYS A 195 7.07 13.83 -12.03
N PRO A 196 6.86 15.10 -12.41
CA PRO A 196 7.97 16.01 -12.69
C PRO A 196 8.81 16.17 -11.41
N SER A 197 10.13 16.01 -11.51
CA SER A 197 11.01 16.26 -10.36
C SER A 197 10.84 17.71 -9.90
N ARG A 198 10.49 17.92 -8.62
CA ARG A 198 10.61 19.24 -8.01
C ARG A 198 12.08 19.60 -8.06
N ARG A 199 12.44 20.69 -8.74
CA ARG A 199 13.75 21.32 -8.50
C ARG A 199 13.79 21.63 -7.01
N THR A 200 14.74 21.03 -6.29
CA THR A 200 15.14 21.57 -5.01
C THR A 200 15.51 23.03 -5.29
N ALA A 201 14.75 23.97 -4.72
CA ALA A 201 15.18 25.35 -4.70
C ALA A 201 16.53 25.34 -3.99
N SER A 202 17.59 25.54 -4.75
CA SER A 202 18.91 25.81 -4.22
C SER A 202 18.75 27.08 -3.37
N THR A 203 18.69 26.89 -2.06
CA THR A 203 19.13 27.93 -1.14
C THR A 203 20.64 28.05 -1.34
N ALA A 204 21.03 29.08 -2.07
CA ALA A 204 22.39 29.58 -2.07
C ALA A 204 22.39 30.94 -1.34
N PRO A 205 23.47 31.25 -0.60
CA PRO A 205 23.54 32.32 0.41
C PRO A 205 23.42 33.73 -0.16
#